data_AF-A0A4R6T133-F1
#
_entry.id   AF-A0A4R6T133-F1
#
_cell.length_a   1.000
_cell.length_b   1.000
_cell.length_c   1.000
_cell.angle_alpha   90.00
_cell.angle_beta   90.00
_cell.angle_gamma   90.00
#
_symmetry.space_group_name_H-M   'P 1'
#
loop_
_entity.id
_entity.type
_entity.pdbx_description
1 polymer ?
#
loop_
_entity_poly.entity_id
_entity_poly.type
_entity_poly.pdbx_seq_one_letter_code
_entity_poly.pdbx_strand_id
1 'polypeptide(L)' 'MKIKETKIGVIKLSDAQLLSLVADKLKGRILFPERVKDAKDFINSLTSSVL' A
#
# COMPACT_ATOMS: atom_id res chain seq x y z
N MET A 1 25.25 21.91 -8.90
CA MET A 1 23.96 21.26 -8.58
C MET A 1 23.50 21.82 -7.23
N LYS A 2 22.44 22.64 -7.18
CA LYS A 2 21.99 23.25 -5.92
C LYS A 2 21.11 22.26 -5.17
N ILE A 3 21.58 21.77 -4.03
CA ILE A 3 20.78 20.94 -3.12
C ILE A 3 19.82 21.88 -2.40
N LYS A 4 18.52 21.77 -2.67
CA LYS A 4 17.49 22.51 -1.94
C LYS A 4 17.27 21.79 -0.60
N GLU A 5 17.78 22.38 0.47
CA GLU A 5 17.43 21.95 1.83
C GLU A 5 15.92 22.19 2.05
N THR A 6 15.16 21.10 2.12
CA THR A 6 13.73 21.17 2.42
C THR A 6 13.58 21.14 3.93
N LYS A 7 13.25 22.28 4.53
CA LYS A 7 12.86 22.34 5.96
C LYS A 7 11.61 21.47 6.16
N ILE A 8 11.77 20.36 6.87
CA ILE A 8 10.66 19.46 7.22
C ILE A 8 9.95 20.07 8.42
N GLY A 9 8.96 20.93 8.17
CA GLY A 9 8.07 21.44 9.20
C GLY A 9 6.99 20.43 9.55
N VAL A 10 6.64 20.30 10.83
CA VAL A 10 5.48 19.51 11.26
C VAL A 10 4.21 20.26 10.84
N ILE A 11 3.43 19.66 9.94
CA ILE A 11 2.17 20.22 9.46
C ILE A 11 1.04 19.62 10.28
N LYS A 12 0.23 20.45 10.94
CA LYS A 12 -1.02 20.01 11.57
C LYS A 12 -2.08 19.79 10.49
N LEU A 13 -2.63 18.60 10.43
CA LEU A 13 -3.72 18.22 9.54
C LEU A 13 -4.96 17.87 10.36
N SER A 14 -6.14 18.12 9.80
CA SER A 14 -7.37 17.49 10.31
C SER A 14 -7.38 16.00 10.00
N ASP A 15 -8.15 15.22 10.77
CA ASP A 15 -8.27 13.77 10.56
C ASP A 15 -8.73 13.43 9.13
N ALA A 16 -9.65 14.22 8.57
CA ALA A 16 -10.11 14.05 7.20
C ALA A 16 -8.98 14.24 6.17
N GLN A 17 -8.13 15.25 6.36
CA GLN A 17 -6.98 15.48 5.47
C GLN A 17 -5.93 14.38 5.61
N LEU A 18 -5.70 13.89 6.83
CA LEU A 18 -4.78 12.78 7.06
C LEU A 18 -5.28 11.50 6.38
N LEU A 19 -6.57 11.19 6.54
CA LEU A 19 -7.19 10.03 5.89
C LEU A 19 -7.13 10.12 4.36
N SER A 20 -7.41 11.30 3.80
CA SER A 20 -7.28 11.52 2.35
C SER A 20 -5.85 11.30 1.86
N LEU A 21 -4.85 11.80 2.59
CA LEU A 21 -3.44 11.64 2.23
C LEU A 21 -3.00 10.17 2.31
N VAL A 22 -3.43 9.46 3.36
CA VAL A 22 -3.16 8.03 3.50
C VAL A 22 -3.82 7.25 2.37
N ALA A 23 -5.09 7.52 2.07
CA ALA A 23 -5.81 6.88 0.97
C ALA A 23 -5.10 7.07 -0.38
N ASP A 24 -4.65 8.28 -0.69
CA ASP A 24 -3.90 8.56 -1.92
C ASP A 24 -2.56 7.82 -1.97
N LYS A 25 -1.83 7.72 -0.85
CA LYS A 25 -0.56 6.98 -0.79
C LYS A 25 -0.75 5.47 -0.93
N LEU A 26 -1.88 4.94 -0.45
CA LEU A 26 -2.21 3.53 -0.50
C LEU A 26 -2.90 3.12 -1.80
N LYS A 27 -3.38 4.08 -2.60
CA LYS A 27 -4.03 3.82 -3.88
C LYS A 27 -3.12 3.01 -4.82
N GLY A 28 -3.64 1.88 -5.30
CA GLY A 28 -2.90 0.98 -6.19
C GLY A 28 -1.78 0.18 -5.52
N ARG A 29 -1.62 0.27 -4.19
CA ARG A 29 -0.70 -0.58 -3.42
C ARG A 29 -1.46 -1.79 -2.88
N ILE A 30 -0.84 -2.96 -2.97
CA ILE A 30 -1.30 -4.13 -2.24
C ILE A 30 -0.90 -3.92 -0.78
N LEU A 31 -1.87 -3.71 0.10
CA LEU A 31 -1.65 -3.45 1.52
C LEU A 31 -1.04 -4.65 2.25
N PHE A 32 -1.38 -5.85 1.80
CA PHE A 32 -1.04 -7.12 2.43
C PHE A 32 -0.56 -8.11 1.35
N PRO A 33 0.66 -7.93 0.80
CA PRO A 33 1.17 -8.73 -0.31
C PRO A 33 1.27 -10.23 0.02
N GLU A 34 1.54 -10.57 1.28
CA GLU A 34 1.55 -11.94 1.78
C GLU A 34 0.18 -12.61 1.63
N ARG A 35 -0.92 -11.91 1.94
CA ARG A 35 -2.28 -12.45 1.79
C ARG A 35 -2.65 -12.69 0.32
N VAL A 36 -2.14 -11.86 -0.59
CA VAL A 36 -2.32 -12.05 -2.03
C VAL A 36 -1.56 -13.28 -2.51
N LYS A 37 -0.36 -13.53 -1.98
CA LYS A 37 0.41 -14.74 -2.27
C LYS A 37 -0.33 -15.98 -1.76
N ASP A 38 -0.79 -15.97 -0.51
CA ASP A 38 -1.54 -17.08 0.08
C ASP A 38 -2.79 -17.43 -0.74
N ALA A 39 -3.53 -16.41 -1.19
CA ALA A 39 -4.70 -16.61 -2.05
C ALA A 39 -4.35 -17.22 -3.41
N LYS A 40 -3.24 -16.81 -4.02
CA LYS A 40 -2.76 -17.41 -5.29
C LYS A 40 -2.33 -18.86 -5.10
N ASP A 41 -1.60 -19.15 -4.03
CA ASP A 41 -1.13 -20.49 -3.72
C ASP A 41 -2.32 -21.44 -3.44
N PHE A 42 -3.36 -20.94 -2.77
CA PHE A 42 -4.62 -21.67 -2.57
C PHE A 42 -5.36 -21.95 -3.89
N ILE A 43 -5.49 -20.97 -4.78
CA ILE A 43 -6.12 -21.19 -6.09
C ILE A 43 -5.34 -22.24 -6.90
N ASN A 44 -4.01 -22.15 -6.89
CA ASN A 44 -3.15 -23.11 -7.60
C ASN A 44 -3.30 -24.54 -7.04
N SER A 45 -3.45 -24.70 -5.73
CA SER A 45 -3.63 -26.03 -5.13
C SER A 45 -4.98 -26.65 -5.48
N LEU A 46 -6.03 -25.83 -5.63
CA LEU A 46 -7.34 -26.29 -6.13
C LEU A 46 -7.25 -26.77 -7.57
N THR A 47 -6.55 -26.05 -8.46
CA THR A 47 -6.39 -26.46 -9.86
C THR A 47 -5.52 -27.71 -10.03
N SER A 48 -4.58 -27.94 -9.11
CA SER A 48 -3.68 -29.11 -9.14
C SER A 48 -4.34 -30.40 -8.66
N SER A 49 -5.50 -30.32 -7.97
CA SER A 49 -6.27 -31.48 -7.48
C SER A 49 -7.33 -32.00 -8.46
N VAL A 50 -7.44 -31.43 -9.66
CA VAL A 50 -8.46 -31.80 -10.68
C VAL A 50 -7.82 -32.50 -11.90
N LEU A 51 -6.62 -33.07 -11.74
CA LEU A 51 -5.96 -33.92 -12.76
C LEU A 51 -5.70 -35.32 -12.20
#